data_AF-A0A7I8CW30-F1
#
_entry.id   AF-A0A7I8CW30-F1
#
_cell.length_a   1.000
_cell.length_b   1.000
_cell.length_c   1.000
_cell.angle_alpha   90.00
_cell.angle_beta   90.00
_cell.angle_gamma   90.00
#
_symmetry.space_group_name_H-M   'P 1'
#
loop_
_entity.id
_entity.type
_entity.pdbx_description
1 polymer ?
#
loop_
_entity_poly.entity_id
_entity_poly.type
_entity_poly.pdbx_seq_one_letter_code
_entity_poly.pdbx_strand_id
1 'polypeptide(L)' 'MKGTLESLLFNGANSRAMVRVTSGDLIPVALPQNLNNRGLVQGAEVRISFAADQLIGFPAANGGRQ' A
#
# COMPACT_ATOMS: atom_id res chain seq x y z
N MET A 1 6.27 -7.40 -1.53
CA MET A 1 6.28 -6.50 -2.71
C MET A 1 7.18 -5.30 -2.42
N LYS A 2 8.01 -4.82 -3.37
CA LYS A 2 8.86 -3.63 -3.19
C LYS A 2 8.17 -2.40 -3.80
N GLY A 3 8.44 -1.21 -3.25
CA GLY A 3 7.96 0.05 -3.78
C GLY A 3 8.67 1.25 -3.15
N THR A 4 8.25 2.44 -3.56
CA THR A 4 8.76 3.73 -3.07
C THR A 4 7.64 4.50 -2.40
N LEU A 5 7.91 5.08 -1.23
CA LEU A 5 6.94 5.92 -0.53
C LEU A 5 6.74 7.23 -1.29
N GLU A 6 5.53 7.50 -1.76
CA GLU A 6 5.20 8.70 -2.51
C GLU A 6 4.62 9.80 -1.61
N SER A 7 3.79 9.44 -0.64
CA SER A 7 3.27 10.39 0.34
C SER A 7 2.77 9.69 1.63
N LEU A 8 2.62 10.50 2.68
CA LEU A 8 2.02 10.10 3.95
C LEU A 8 0.73 10.90 4.16
N LEU A 9 -0.37 10.19 4.39
CA LEU A 9 -1.67 10.77 4.71
C LEU A 9 -1.92 10.56 6.20
N PHE A 10 -1.68 11.59 7.00
CA PHE A 10 -1.91 11.54 8.45
C PHE A 10 -3.34 11.93 8.78
N ASN A 11 -4.13 10.95 9.25
CA ASN A 11 -5.52 11.14 9.67
C ASN A 11 -5.81 10.37 10.96
N GLY A 12 -4.92 10.53 11.96
CA GLY A 12 -5.01 9.84 13.24
C GLY A 12 -5.03 8.31 13.07
N ALA A 13 -6.12 7.68 13.53
CA ALA A 13 -6.34 6.23 13.48
C ALA A 13 -6.28 5.63 12.06
N ASN A 14 -6.58 6.44 11.03
CA ASN A 14 -6.69 6.00 9.64
C ASN A 14 -5.52 6.48 8.77
N SER A 15 -4.36 6.70 9.37
CA SER A 15 -3.19 7.16 8.63
C SER A 15 -2.74 6.13 7.58
N ARG A 16 -2.29 6.59 6.40
CA ARG A 16 -1.87 5.74 5.29
C ARG A 16 -0.55 6.18 4.68
N ALA A 17 0.21 5.22 4.19
CA ALA A 17 1.35 5.41 3.29
C ALA A 17 0.90 5.13 1.85
N MET A 18 1.12 6.08 0.96
CA MET A 18 0.89 5.89 -0.47
C MET A 18 2.19 5.36 -1.08
N VAL A 19 2.19 4.11 -1.55
CA VAL A 19 3.40 3.44 -2.04
C VAL A 19 3.24 3.14 -3.53
N ARG A 20 4.16 3.68 -4.33
CA ARG A 20 4.27 3.34 -5.75
C ARG A 20 5.05 2.05 -5.90
N VAL A 21 4.44 1.02 -6.46
CA VAL A 21 5.07 -0.28 -6.68
C VAL A 21 5.66 -0.38 -8.08
N THR A 22 6.51 -1.38 -8.34
CA THR A 22 7.26 -1.50 -9.60
C THR A 22 6.36 -1.66 -10.84
N SER A 23 5.12 -2.14 -10.68
CA SER A 23 4.12 -2.16 -11.77
C SER A 23 3.65 -0.77 -12.20
N GLY A 24 3.94 0.27 -11.41
CA GLY A 24 3.44 1.63 -11.58
C GLY A 24 2.21 1.94 -10.73
N ASP A 25 1.57 0.93 -10.14
CA ASP A 25 0.38 1.11 -9.32
C ASP A 25 0.69 1.88 -8.03
N LEU A 26 -0.28 2.67 -7.57
CA LEU A 26 -0.21 3.39 -6.31
C LEU A 26 -1.11 2.69 -5.28
N ILE A 27 -0.48 2.11 -4.26
CA ILE A 27 -1.17 1.30 -3.25
C ILE A 27 -1.29 2.09 -1.94
N PRO A 28 -2.50 2.30 -1.40
CA PRO A 28 -2.69 2.82 -0.06
C PRO A 28 -2.45 1.73 0.99
N VAL A 29 -1.46 1.92 1.84
CA VAL A 29 -1.09 0.97 2.91
C VAL A 29 -1.44 1.57 4.27
N ALA A 30 -2.20 0.86 5.08
CA ALA A 30 -2.53 1.31 6.43
C ALA A 30 -1.26 1.36 7.31
N LEU A 31 -1.08 2.46 8.06
CA LEU A 31 0.03 2.60 8.99
C LEU A 31 -0.36 2.07 10.38
N PRO A 32 0.42 1.15 10.97
CA PRO A 32 0.14 0.69 12.33
C PRO A 32 0.32 1.84 13.32
N GLN A 33 -0.63 1.97 14.25
CA GLN A 33 -0.66 3.03 15.27
C GLN A 33 0.55 2.96 16.23
N ASN A 34 1.09 1.77 16.43
CA ASN A 34 2.16 1.48 17.39
C ASN A 34 3.55 1.40 16.73
N LEU A 35 3.66 1.61 15.41
CA LEU A 35 4.94 1.54 14.73
C LEU A 35 5.64 2.90 14.78
N ASN A 36 6.92 2.89 15.13
CA ASN A 36 7.74 4.09 15.08
C ASN A 36 8.03 4.45 13.61
N ASN A 37 7.19 5.29 13.02
CA ASN A 37 7.27 5.68 11.60
C ASN A 37 8.34 6.73 11.31
N ARG A 38 9.24 7.06 12.26
CA ARG A 38 10.27 8.10 12.11
C ARG A 38 11.20 7.90 10.90
N GLY A 39 11.30 6.69 10.36
CA GLY A 39 12.10 6.37 9.17
C GLY A 39 11.32 6.37 7.85
N LEU A 40 9.99 6.52 7.87
CA LEU A 40 9.20 6.62 6.64
C LEU A 40 9.24 8.08 6.15
N VAL A 41 10.06 8.33 5.14
CA VAL A 41 10.14 9.62 4.44
C VAL A 41 9.80 9.44 2.98
N GLN A 42 9.27 10.48 2.35
CA GLN A 42 8.99 10.46 0.93
C GLN A 42 10.27 10.08 0.14
N GLY A 43 10.12 9.21 -0.86
CA GLY A 43 11.22 8.64 -1.63
C GLY A 43 11.87 7.41 -1.00
N ALA A 44 11.53 7.04 0.25
CA ALA A 44 12.10 5.85 0.87
C ALA A 44 11.67 4.57 0.14
N GLU A 45 12.62 3.64 -0.02
CA GLU A 45 12.31 2.28 -0.44
C GLU A 45 11.62 1.53 0.69
N VAL A 46 10.52 0.85 0.36
CA VAL A 46 9.72 0.09 1.33
C VAL A 46 9.38 -1.29 0.79
N ARG A 47 9.08 -2.20 1.72
CA ARG A 47 8.52 -3.51 1.42
C ARG A 47 7.10 -3.59 1.99
N ILE A 48 6.14 -3.90 1.13
CA ILE A 48 4.76 -4.22 1.51
C ILE A 48 4.65 -5.74 1.67
N SER A 49 4.07 -6.14 2.80
CA SER A 49 3.70 -7.53 3.10
C SER A 49 2.29 -7.55 3.67
N PHE A 50 1.51 -8.55 3.28
CA PHE A 50 0.19 -8.84 3.81
C PHE A 50 0.13 -10.33 4.14
N ALA A 51 -0.67 -10.67 5.15
CA ALA A 51 -0.91 -12.06 5.50
C ALA A 51 -1.82 -12.71 4.44
N ALA A 52 -1.53 -13.95 4.07
CA ALA A 52 -2.23 -14.62 2.97
C ALA A 52 -3.72 -14.84 3.27
N ASP A 53 -4.09 -14.97 4.54
CA ASP A 53 -5.46 -15.10 5.05
C ASP A 53 -6.28 -13.80 4.93
N GLN A 54 -5.64 -12.66 4.65
CA GLN A 54 -6.29 -11.38 4.42
C GLN A 54 -6.47 -11.04 2.94
N LEU A 55 -6.14 -11.96 2.04
CA LEU A 55 -6.22 -11.74 0.60
C LEU A 55 -7.56 -12.22 0.04
N ILE A 56 -8.19 -11.37 -0.77
CA ILE A 56 -9.40 -11.70 -1.53
C ILE A 56 -9.03 -11.68 -3.01
N GLY A 57 -9.22 -12.82 -3.68
CA GLY A 57 -9.05 -12.94 -5.13
C GLY A 57 -10.37 -12.73 -5.86
N PHE A 58 -10.34 -11.97 -6.95
CA PHE A 58 -11.48 -11.82 -7.85
C PHE A 58 -11.19 -12.57 -9.16
N PRO A 59 -12.21 -13.14 -9.83
CA PRO A 59 -12.04 -13.63 -11.18
C PRO A 59 -11.53 -12.51 -12.07
N ALA A 60 -10.65 -12.83 -13.03
CA ALA A 60 -10.32 -11.86 -14.07
C ALA A 60 -11.62 -11.44 -14.76
N ALA A 61 -11.83 -10.13 -14.92
CA ALA A 61 -12.98 -9.64 -15.65
C ALA A 61 -12.89 -10.16 -17.09
N ASN A 62 -13.70 -11.16 -17.42
CA ASN A 62 -13.95 -11.52 -18.82
C ASN A 62 -14.66 -10.32 -19.43
N GLY A 63 -13.92 -9.51 -20.20
CA GLY A 63 -14.39 -8.26 -20.81
C GLY A 63 -15.50 -8.46 -21.85
N GLY A 64 -16.64 -9.00 -21.43
CA GLY A 64 -17.86 -9.03 -22.20
C GLY A 64 -18.44 -7.62 -22.23
N ARG A 65 -18.18 -6.90 -23.32
CA ARG A 65 -19.04 -5.80 -23.76
C ARG A 65 -20.45 -6.37 -23.95
N GLN A 66 -21.41 -5.89 -23.16
CA GLN A 66 -22.81 -5.80 -23.58
C GLN A 66 -23.05 -4.38 -24.10
#